data_AF-A0AAW6KNF2-F1
#
_entry.id   AF-A0AAW6KNF2-F1
#
_cell.length_a   1.000
_cell.length_b   1.000
_cell.length_c   1.000
_cell.angle_alpha   90.00
_cell.angle_beta   90.00
_cell.angle_gamma   90.00
#
_symmetry.space_group_name_H-M   'P 1'
#
loop_
_entity.id
_entity.type
_entity.pdbx_description
1 polymer ?
#
loop_
_entity_poly.entity_id
_entity_poly.type
_entity_poly.pdbx_seq_one_letter_code
_entity_poly.pdbx_strand_id
1 'polypeptide(L)'
;FLIELTNKKGVSRMLKKFAQSKLSKPLIPSYIKTFHINTEEMQEDVRSFNSLHELFIRKLKSGARPLPAEPNSLVSPVDGVIEEMGAITRDKQFTVKQKLYSVEEMIGRSEIVNRYIG
;
A
#
# COMPACT_ATOMS: atom_id res chain seq x y z
N PHE A 1 3.13 20.03 8.07
CA PHE A 1 2.16 20.59 9.02
C PHE A 1 0.99 19.64 9.33
N LEU A 2 0.30 19.01 8.36
CA LEU A 2 -0.83 18.08 8.67
C LEU A 2 -0.42 16.64 9.11
N ILE A 3 0.76 16.14 8.70
CA ILE A 3 1.22 14.77 9.00
C ILE A 3 1.40 14.57 10.52
N GLU A 4 1.82 15.60 11.24
CA GLU A 4 2.11 15.53 12.68
C GLU A 4 0.84 15.37 13.53
N LEU A 5 -0.28 15.94 13.08
CA LEU A 5 -1.59 15.83 13.74
C LEU A 5 -2.22 14.44 13.55
N THR A 6 -1.91 13.77 12.44
CA THR A 6 -2.45 12.44 12.09
C THR A 6 -1.58 11.28 12.59
N ASN A 7 -0.35 11.54 13.03
CA ASN A 7 0.61 10.51 13.46
C ASN A 7 0.41 10.01 14.91
N LYS A 8 -0.72 10.33 15.55
CA LYS A 8 -1.03 9.87 16.91
C LYS A 8 -1.77 8.52 16.86
N LYS A 9 -1.27 7.53 17.61
CA LYS A 9 -1.87 6.17 17.72
C LYS A 9 -3.39 6.20 18.02
N GLY A 10 -3.86 7.19 18.77
CA GLY A 10 -5.28 7.37 19.09
C GLY A 10 -6.12 7.74 17.85
N VAL A 11 -5.64 8.68 17.04
CA VAL A 11 -6.29 9.10 15.78
C VAL A 11 -6.34 7.94 14.80
N SER A 12 -5.23 7.19 14.63
CA SER A 12 -5.21 6.00 13.77
C SER A 12 -6.20 4.93 14.22
N ARG A 13 -6.32 4.70 15.54
CA ARG A 13 -7.31 3.76 16.09
C ARG A 13 -8.74 4.22 15.84
N MET A 14 -9.03 5.51 15.99
CA MET A 14 -10.35 6.07 15.71
C MET A 14 -10.71 5.96 14.23
N LEU A 15 -9.79 6.34 13.34
CA LEU A 15 -9.97 6.23 11.89
C LEU A 15 -10.19 4.78 11.46
N LYS A 16 -9.41 3.84 12.01
CA LYS A 16 -9.60 2.40 11.76
C LYS A 16 -11.01 1.96 12.18
N LYS A 17 -11.43 2.28 13.41
CA LYS A 17 -12.78 1.93 13.91
C LYS A 17 -13.87 2.52 13.01
N PHE A 18 -13.73 3.76 12.60
CA PHE A 18 -14.66 4.41 11.68
C PHE A 18 -14.70 3.71 10.31
N ALA A 19 -13.54 3.50 9.68
CA ALA A 19 -13.44 2.86 8.37
C ALA A 19 -13.96 1.42 8.35
N GLN A 20 -13.88 0.71 9.48
CA GLN A 20 -14.43 -0.64 9.66
C GLN A 20 -15.93 -0.64 10.00
N SER A 21 -16.52 0.51 10.32
CA SER A 21 -17.93 0.61 10.69
C SER A 21 -18.83 0.85 9.47
N LYS A 22 -20.11 0.48 9.59
CA LYS A 22 -21.14 0.76 8.58
C LYS A 22 -21.38 2.24 8.32
N LEU A 23 -21.01 3.10 9.27
CA LEU A 23 -21.10 4.55 9.12
C LEU A 23 -20.19 5.09 8.01
N SER A 24 -19.17 4.32 7.61
CA SER A 24 -18.29 4.69 6.50
C SER A 24 -18.85 4.34 5.12
N LYS A 25 -19.89 3.47 5.03
CA LYS A 25 -20.47 3.02 3.76
C LYS A 25 -20.85 4.18 2.80
N PRO A 26 -21.49 5.28 3.26
CA PRO A 26 -21.85 6.38 2.36
C PRO A 26 -20.65 7.06 1.68
N LEU A 27 -19.43 6.88 2.18
CA LEU A 27 -18.21 7.45 1.59
C LEU A 27 -17.67 6.62 0.42
N ILE A 28 -18.11 5.37 0.24
CA ILE A 28 -17.61 4.45 -0.80
C ILE A 28 -17.66 5.07 -2.22
N PRO A 29 -18.78 5.64 -2.70
CA PRO A 29 -18.85 6.17 -4.06
C PRO A 29 -17.87 7.35 -4.28
N SER A 30 -17.75 8.22 -3.28
CA SER A 30 -16.82 9.35 -3.33
C SER A 30 -15.36 8.89 -3.29
N TYR A 31 -15.06 7.85 -2.51
CA TYR A 31 -13.73 7.26 -2.42
C TYR A 31 -13.29 6.64 -3.76
N ILE A 32 -14.17 5.87 -4.40
CA ILE A 32 -13.94 5.29 -5.73
C ILE A 32 -13.65 6.40 -6.75
N LYS A 33 -14.46 7.46 -6.77
CA LYS A 33 -14.29 8.59 -7.68
C LYS A 33 -12.98 9.33 -7.45
N THR A 34 -12.68 9.67 -6.20
CA THR A 34 -11.49 10.46 -5.83
C THR A 34 -10.19 9.74 -6.18
N PHE A 35 -10.12 8.43 -5.92
CA PHE A 35 -8.92 7.62 -6.16
C PHE A 35 -8.94 6.85 -7.49
N HIS A 36 -9.93 7.10 -8.35
CA HIS A 36 -10.09 6.45 -9.65
C HIS A 36 -9.99 4.91 -9.57
N ILE A 37 -10.64 4.33 -8.56
CA ILE A 37 -10.58 2.87 -8.33
C ILE A 37 -11.24 2.15 -9.50
N ASN A 38 -10.51 1.23 -10.12
CA ASN A 38 -11.05 0.35 -11.14
C ASN A 38 -12.02 -0.66 -10.52
N THR A 39 -13.32 -0.49 -10.78
CA THR A 39 -14.37 -1.39 -10.27
C THR A 39 -14.51 -2.65 -11.10
N GLU A 40 -14.04 -2.65 -12.35
CA GLU A 40 -14.21 -3.77 -13.27
C GLU A 40 -13.36 -4.99 -12.91
N GLU A 41 -12.27 -4.79 -12.18
CA GLU A 41 -11.39 -5.88 -11.72
C GLU A 41 -11.83 -6.47 -10.37
N MET A 42 -12.84 -5.90 -9.71
CA MET A 42 -13.29 -6.34 -8.39
C MET A 42 -14.12 -7.62 -8.46
N GLN A 43 -13.92 -8.52 -7.50
CA GLN A 43 -14.67 -9.78 -7.43
C GLN A 43 -16.17 -9.54 -7.10
N GLU A 44 -16.46 -8.51 -6.31
CA GLU A 44 -17.81 -8.18 -5.84
C GLU A 44 -18.27 -6.80 -6.34
N ASP A 45 -19.58 -6.61 -6.45
CA ASP A 45 -20.19 -5.33 -6.79
C ASP A 45 -20.00 -4.29 -5.68
N VAL A 46 -19.80 -3.02 -6.05
CA VAL A 46 -19.59 -1.91 -5.11
C VAL A 46 -20.67 -1.80 -4.03
N ARG A 47 -21.91 -2.21 -4.33
CA ARG A 47 -23.04 -2.14 -3.39
C ARG A 47 -22.97 -3.19 -2.27
N SER A 48 -22.19 -4.27 -2.46
CA SER A 48 -22.05 -5.36 -1.47
C SER A 48 -21.26 -4.91 -0.23
N PHE A 49 -20.31 -3.99 -0.39
CA PHE A 49 -19.46 -3.50 0.70
C PHE A 49 -20.28 -2.76 1.77
N ASN A 50 -20.04 -3.11 3.03
CA ASN A 50 -20.69 -2.54 4.19
C ASN A 50 -19.84 -1.49 4.90
N SER A 51 -18.57 -1.33 4.52
CA SER A 51 -17.67 -0.32 5.08
C SER A 51 -16.58 0.08 4.07
N LEU A 52 -15.96 1.24 4.28
CA LEU A 52 -14.79 1.66 3.49
C LEU A 52 -13.63 0.67 3.61
N HIS A 53 -13.46 0.06 4.78
CA HIS A 53 -12.40 -0.91 4.99
C HIS A 53 -12.60 -2.16 4.12
N GLU A 54 -13.83 -2.67 4.00
CA GLU A 54 -14.13 -3.81 3.13
C GLU A 54 -13.83 -3.49 1.66
N LEU A 55 -14.16 -2.27 1.18
CA LEU A 55 -13.74 -1.81 -0.15
C LEU A 55 -12.21 -1.71 -0.27
N PHE A 56 -11.52 -1.22 0.77
CA PHE A 56 -10.08 -1.03 0.74
C PHE A 56 -9.32 -2.36 0.58
N ILE A 57 -9.80 -3.43 1.22
CA ILE A 57 -9.22 -4.79 1.12
C ILE A 57 -9.94 -5.68 0.10
N ARG A 58 -10.71 -5.09 -0.82
CA ARG A 58 -11.50 -5.82 -1.83
C ARG A 58 -10.67 -6.88 -2.54
N LYS A 59 -11.31 -8.03 -2.82
CA LYS A 59 -10.71 -9.07 -3.65
C LYS A 59 -10.83 -8.71 -5.13
N LEU A 60 -9.84 -9.08 -5.91
CA LEU A 60 -9.86 -8.99 -7.37
C LEU A 60 -10.42 -10.27 -7.98
N LYS A 61 -10.96 -10.16 -9.20
CA LYS A 61 -11.42 -11.31 -10.00
C LYS A 61 -10.25 -12.28 -10.23
N SER A 62 -10.56 -13.58 -10.27
CA SER A 62 -9.60 -14.58 -10.72
C SER A 62 -9.08 -14.21 -12.13
N GLY A 63 -7.77 -14.32 -12.34
CA GLY A 63 -7.14 -13.95 -13.60
C GLY A 63 -6.89 -12.45 -13.81
N ALA A 64 -7.31 -11.56 -12.90
CA ALA A 64 -7.00 -10.13 -13.01
C ALA A 64 -5.49 -9.82 -12.93
N ARG A 65 -4.70 -10.74 -12.37
CA ARG A 65 -3.23 -10.69 -12.28
C ARG A 65 -2.67 -12.07 -12.66
N PRO A 66 -2.49 -12.39 -13.95
CA PRO A 66 -1.91 -13.65 -14.37
C PRO A 66 -0.46 -13.76 -13.89
N LEU A 67 -0.09 -14.93 -13.37
CA LEU A 67 1.29 -15.21 -12.96
C LEU A 67 2.04 -15.89 -14.11
N PRO A 68 3.36 -15.63 -14.25
CA PRO A 68 4.19 -16.30 -15.25
C PRO A 68 4.28 -17.80 -14.94
N ALA A 69 4.39 -18.62 -16.00
CA ALA A 69 4.59 -20.06 -15.87
C ALA A 69 6.04 -20.45 -15.54
N GLU A 70 7.00 -19.55 -15.78
CA GLU A 70 8.41 -19.83 -15.56
C GLU A 70 8.78 -19.82 -14.06
N PRO A 71 9.42 -20.88 -13.52
CA PRO A 71 9.72 -21.00 -12.09
C PRO A 71 10.62 -19.91 -11.51
N ASN A 72 11.51 -19.32 -12.33
CA ASN A 72 12.50 -18.34 -11.89
C ASN A 72 12.11 -16.89 -12.23
N SER A 73 10.85 -16.64 -12.58
CA SER A 73 10.37 -15.28 -12.84
C SER A 73 10.15 -14.52 -11.54
N LEU A 74 10.69 -13.30 -11.46
CA LEU A 74 10.36 -12.34 -10.41
C LEU A 74 9.09 -11.58 -10.81
N VAL A 75 8.10 -11.54 -9.92
CA VAL A 75 6.85 -10.80 -10.12
C VAL A 75 6.77 -9.61 -9.18
N SER A 76 6.03 -8.58 -9.58
CA SER A 76 5.70 -7.50 -8.65
C SER A 76 4.84 -8.05 -7.50
N PRO A 77 5.18 -7.76 -6.24
CA PRO A 77 4.37 -8.21 -5.10
C PRO A 77 3.08 -7.39 -4.93
N VAL A 78 2.98 -6.23 -5.60
CA VAL A 78 1.91 -5.25 -5.42
C VAL A 78 1.56 -4.55 -6.74
N ASP A 79 0.35 -3.99 -6.80
CA ASP A 79 -0.01 -3.00 -7.82
C ASP A 79 0.51 -1.62 -7.37
N GLY A 80 1.38 -1.02 -8.17
CA GLY A 80 1.99 0.25 -7.82
C GLY A 80 2.93 0.77 -8.89
N VAL A 81 3.66 1.83 -8.54
CA VAL A 81 4.67 2.45 -9.40
C VAL A 81 6.04 2.25 -8.74
N ILE A 82 7.04 1.98 -9.57
CA ILE A 82 8.43 1.93 -9.12
C ILE A 82 8.92 3.37 -8.97
N GLU A 83 9.16 3.79 -7.74
CA GLU A 83 9.78 5.08 -7.44
C GLU A 83 11.30 5.02 -7.62
N GLU A 84 11.95 3.95 -7.16
CA GLU A 84 13.38 3.76 -7.26
C GLU A 84 13.73 2.27 -7.38
N MET A 85 14.76 1.94 -8.18
CA MET A 85 15.27 0.58 -8.36
C MET A 85 16.79 0.58 -8.59
N GLY A 86 17.42 -0.58 -8.43
CA GLY A 86 18.85 -0.81 -8.72
C GLY A 86 19.60 -1.41 -7.54
N ALA A 87 20.91 -1.58 -7.71
CA ALA A 87 21.80 -2.14 -6.69
C ALA A 87 21.74 -1.33 -5.40
N ILE A 88 21.91 -2.03 -4.28
CA ILE A 88 21.97 -1.42 -2.95
C ILE A 88 23.45 -1.33 -2.56
N THR A 89 23.94 -0.11 -2.42
CA THR A 89 25.28 0.17 -1.88
C THR A 89 25.17 0.71 -0.46
N ARG A 90 26.27 0.67 0.30
CA ARG A 90 26.28 1.14 1.70
C ARG A 90 25.98 2.63 1.82
N ASP A 91 26.36 3.40 0.81
CA ASP A 91 26.18 4.85 0.70
C ASP A 91 24.87 5.23 -0.02
N LYS A 92 24.08 4.25 -0.49
CA LYS A 92 22.82 4.52 -1.18
C LYS A 92 21.82 5.21 -0.25
N GLN A 93 21.19 6.24 -0.79
CA GLN A 93 20.12 6.98 -0.15
C GLN A 93 18.87 6.93 -1.01
N PHE A 94 17.72 6.77 -0.36
CA PHE A 94 16.41 6.74 -1.00
C PHE A 94 15.67 8.03 -0.69
N THR A 95 14.93 8.54 -1.68
CA THR A 95 14.06 9.70 -1.48
C THR A 95 12.64 9.23 -1.20
N VAL A 96 12.21 9.28 0.06
CA VAL A 96 10.82 8.95 0.45
C VAL A 96 10.12 10.21 0.92
N LYS A 97 9.11 10.66 0.17
CA LYS A 97 8.33 11.87 0.49
C LYS A 97 9.23 13.10 0.72
N GLN A 98 10.17 13.34 -0.20
CA GLN A 98 11.14 14.46 -0.17
C GLN A 98 12.11 14.41 1.02
N LYS A 99 12.25 13.26 1.68
CA LYS A 99 13.25 13.03 2.73
C LYS A 99 14.22 11.97 2.28
N LEU A 100 15.50 12.19 2.55
CA LEU A 100 16.55 11.22 2.31
C LEU A 100 16.60 10.23 3.47
N TYR A 101 16.69 8.95 3.12
CA TYR A 101 16.87 7.86 4.06
C TYR A 101 18.00 6.96 3.58
N SER A 102 18.93 6.64 4.46
CA SER A 102 19.90 5.56 4.24
C SER A 102 19.23 4.19 4.25
N VAL A 103 19.90 3.19 3.68
CA VAL A 103 19.47 1.77 3.76
C VAL A 103 19.28 1.34 5.23
N GLU A 104 20.18 1.77 6.11
CA GLU A 104 20.13 1.44 7.54
C GLU A 104 18.88 2.00 8.23
N GLU A 105 18.53 3.26 7.95
CA GLU A 105 17.32 3.89 8.48
C GLU A 105 16.05 3.23 7.96
N MET A 106 16.04 2.76 6.71
CA MET A 106 14.88 2.06 6.14
C MET A 106 14.67 0.67 6.75
N ILE A 107 15.76 -0.07 6.99
CA ILE A 107 15.70 -1.42 7.59
C ILE A 107 15.45 -1.34 9.10
N GLY A 108 15.98 -0.30 9.75
CA GLY A 108 15.86 -0.07 11.19
C GLY A 108 16.66 -1.05 12.06
N ARG A 109 17.54 -1.86 11.44
CA ARG A 109 18.44 -2.84 12.09
C ARG A 109 19.75 -2.96 11.30
N SER A 110 20.83 -2.46 11.88
CA SER A 110 22.14 -2.37 11.23
C SER A 110 22.74 -3.73 10.88
N GLU A 111 22.43 -4.78 11.66
CA GLU A 111 23.01 -6.11 11.51
C GLU A 111 22.55 -6.83 10.22
N ILE A 112 21.40 -6.43 9.68
CA ILE A 112 20.79 -7.08 8.51
C ILE A 112 21.21 -6.39 7.20
N VAL A 113 21.68 -5.14 7.26
CA VAL A 113 22.04 -4.32 6.09
C VAL A 113 23.01 -5.05 5.17
N ASN A 114 24.01 -5.73 5.72
CA ASN A 114 25.04 -6.43 4.93
C ASN A 114 24.47 -7.56 4.05
N ARG A 115 23.26 -8.08 4.31
CA ARG A 115 22.61 -9.08 3.46
C ARG A 115 22.06 -8.50 2.16
N TYR A 116 21.82 -7.20 2.14
CA TYR A 116 21.19 -6.51 1.03
C TYR A 116 22.19 -5.69 0.21
N ILE A 117 23.45 -5.56 0.65
CA ILE A 117 24.49 -4.88 -0.13
C ILE A 117 24.93 -5.79 -1.29
N GLY A 118 24.77 -5.30 -2.52
CA GLY A 118 25.03 -6.05 -3.76
C GLY A 118 24.34 -5.43 -4.96
#